data_AF-A0A960A1V9-F1
#
_entry.id   AF-A0A960A1V9-F1
#
_cell.length_a   1.000
_cell.length_b   1.000
_cell.length_c   1.000
_cell.angle_alpha   90.00
_cell.angle_beta   90.00
_cell.angle_gamma   90.00
#
_symmetry.space_group_name_H-M   'P 1'
#
loop_
_entity.id
_entity.type
_entity.pdbx_description
1 polymer ?
#
loop_
_entity_poly.entity_id
_entity_poly.type
_entity_poly.pdbx_seq_one_letter_code
_entity_poly.pdbx_strand_id
1 'polypeptide(L)'
;MPEYTVLTLIGIVAVVAWELGWARTGVFRSPRYWASMGIVFFFQAWVDGWLTKLSAPIVIYDPAQHAGIRFPWDIPVEDFGFGFAMLTLTIVCWIRLDPERAR
;
A
#
# COMPACT_ATOMS: atom_id res chain seq x y z
N MET A 1 15.99 -1.48 -14.77
CA MET A 1 15.51 -0.28 -14.05
C MET A 1 14.68 -0.80 -12.89
N PRO A 2 14.77 -0.29 -11.66
CA PRO A 2 13.93 -0.76 -10.55
C PRO A 2 12.51 -0.21 -10.71
N GLU A 3 11.80 -0.65 -11.75
CA GLU A 3 10.49 -0.11 -12.16
C GLU A 3 9.47 -0.27 -11.05
N TYR A 4 9.52 -1.39 -10.32
CA TYR A 4 8.60 -1.65 -9.22
C TYR A 4 8.77 -0.66 -8.07
N THR A 5 10.01 -0.36 -7.69
CA THR A 5 10.33 0.63 -6.66
C THR A 5 9.90 2.03 -7.10
N VAL A 6 10.22 2.41 -8.34
CA VAL A 6 9.89 3.73 -8.87
C VAL A 6 8.38 3.93 -8.96
N LEU A 7 7.65 2.96 -9.51
CA LEU A 7 6.19 3.03 -9.63
C LEU A 7 5.50 3.02 -8.27
N THR A 8 6.02 2.27 -7.30
CA THR A 8 5.52 2.27 -5.92
C THR A 8 5.66 3.65 -5.29
N LEU A 9 6.84 4.27 -5.38
CA LEU A 9 7.08 5.61 -4.86
C LEU A 9 6.18 6.66 -5.54
N ILE A 10 6.05 6.59 -6.86
CA ILE A 10 5.13 7.45 -7.62
C ILE A 10 3.70 7.25 -7.12
N GLY A 11 3.25 6.00 -6.92
CA GLY A 11 1.91 5.68 -6.43
C GLY A 11 1.62 6.27 -5.06
N ILE A 12 2.56 6.14 -4.12
CA ILE A 12 2.45 6.72 -2.77
C ILE A 12 2.33 8.25 -2.86
N VAL A 13 3.24 8.90 -3.61
CA VAL A 13 3.23 10.35 -3.76
C VAL A 13 1.94 10.83 -4.43
N ALA A 14 1.50 10.13 -5.48
CA ALA A 14 0.28 10.46 -6.21
C ALA A 14 -0.95 10.35 -5.33
N VAL A 15 -1.11 9.28 -4.53
CA VAL A 15 -2.30 9.13 -3.67
C VAL A 15 -2.31 10.16 -2.54
N VAL A 16 -1.15 10.47 -1.97
CA VAL A 16 -1.04 11.49 -0.90
C VAL A 16 -1.35 12.87 -1.47
N ALA A 17 -0.80 13.20 -2.64
CA ALA A 17 -1.09 14.45 -3.33
C ALA A 17 -2.57 14.55 -3.72
N TRP A 18 -3.17 13.46 -4.18
CA TRP A 18 -4.58 13.39 -4.51
C TRP A 18 -5.45 13.65 -3.27
N GLU A 19 -5.16 12.98 -2.16
CA GLU A 19 -5.90 13.17 -0.90
C GLU A 19 -5.74 14.59 -0.35
N LEU A 20 -4.53 15.16 -0.34
CA LEU A 20 -4.30 16.50 0.22
C LEU A 20 -4.76 17.63 -0.71
N GLY A 21 -4.53 17.49 -2.02
CA GLY A 21 -4.79 18.52 -3.01
C GLY A 21 -6.25 18.56 -3.46
N TRP A 22 -6.79 17.39 -3.80
CA TRP A 22 -8.10 17.25 -4.43
C TRP A 22 -9.15 16.70 -3.47
N ALA A 23 -8.92 15.52 -2.89
CA ALA A 23 -9.96 14.77 -2.19
C ALA A 23 -10.34 15.33 -0.82
N ARG A 24 -9.35 15.85 -0.08
CA ARG A 24 -9.46 16.53 1.21
C ARG A 24 -10.44 15.82 2.15
N THR A 25 -10.44 14.49 2.14
CA THR A 25 -11.36 13.71 2.97
C THR A 25 -10.97 13.75 4.43
N GLY A 26 -9.69 14.03 4.72
CA GLY A 26 -9.12 14.07 6.07
C GLY A 26 -8.78 12.67 6.59
N VAL A 27 -8.70 11.67 5.69
CA VAL A 27 -8.56 10.26 6.07
C VAL A 27 -7.31 10.02 6.91
N PHE A 28 -6.19 10.70 6.62
CA PHE A 28 -4.94 10.59 7.38
C PHE A 28 -5.02 11.11 8.81
N ARG A 29 -6.05 11.89 9.16
CA ARG A 29 -6.29 12.36 10.54
C ARG A 29 -7.20 11.41 11.32
N SER A 30 -7.77 10.41 10.65
CA SER A 30 -8.70 9.45 11.26
C SER A 30 -7.94 8.30 11.93
N PRO A 31 -8.11 8.06 13.24
CA PRO A 31 -7.51 6.90 13.89
C PRO A 31 -8.09 5.58 13.34
N ARG A 32 -9.33 5.60 12.81
CA ARG A 32 -9.95 4.41 12.19
C ARG A 32 -9.21 3.99 10.92
N TYR A 33 -8.78 4.96 10.12
CA TYR A 33 -7.98 4.68 8.93
C TYR A 33 -6.67 3.98 9.29
N TRP A 34 -5.95 4.51 10.27
CA TRP A 34 -4.70 3.90 10.73
C TRP A 34 -4.89 2.52 11.36
N ALA A 35 -5.99 2.31 12.09
CA ALA A 35 -6.35 0.99 12.60
C ALA A 35 -6.62 0.00 11.44
N SER A 36 -7.37 0.41 10.41
CA SER A 36 -7.60 -0.42 9.22
C SER A 36 -6.30 -0.74 8.49
N MET A 37 -5.42 0.25 8.27
CA MET A 37 -4.12 0.05 7.66
C MET A 37 -3.25 -0.91 8.49
N GLY A 38 -3.27 -0.79 9.82
CA GLY A 38 -2.54 -1.68 10.71
C GLY A 38 -3.04 -3.13 10.62
N ILE A 39 -4.36 -3.34 10.56
CA ILE A 39 -4.95 -4.68 10.38
C ILE A 39 -4.52 -5.26 9.02
N VAL A 40 -4.62 -4.48 7.94
CA VAL A 40 -4.25 -4.96 6.60
C VAL A 40 -2.77 -5.29 6.55
N PHE A 41 -1.88 -4.43 7.04
CA PHE A 41 -0.45 -4.70 7.07
C PHE A 41 -0.07 -5.87 7.96
N PHE A 42 -0.79 -6.09 9.06
CA PHE A 42 -0.60 -7.29 9.88
C PHE A 42 -0.86 -8.54 9.05
N PHE A 43 -2.04 -8.69 8.44
CA PHE A 43 -2.33 -9.88 7.63
C PHE A 43 -1.47 -9.97 6.37
N GLN A 44 -1.17 -8.83 5.74
CA GLN A 44 -0.29 -8.76 4.58
C GLN A 44 1.10 -9.30 4.93
N ALA A 45 1.68 -8.89 6.07
CA ALA A 45 2.99 -9.38 6.49
C ALA A 45 3.02 -10.91 6.67
N TRP A 46 1.92 -11.50 7.16
CA TRP A 46 1.81 -12.96 7.33
C TRP A 46 1.65 -13.69 6.00
N VAL A 47 0.79 -13.19 5.11
CA VAL A 47 0.51 -13.82 3.83
C VAL A 47 1.68 -13.64 2.87
N ASP A 48 2.12 -12.40 2.65
CA ASP A 48 3.24 -12.10 1.74
C ASP A 48 4.51 -12.78 2.27
N GLY A 49 4.76 -12.73 3.58
CA GLY A 49 5.94 -13.38 4.18
C GLY A 49 5.95 -14.89 3.94
N TRP A 50 4.79 -15.53 3.94
CA TRP A 50 4.69 -16.95 3.61
C TRP A 50 4.90 -17.23 2.11
N LEU A 51 4.43 -16.33 1.23
CA LEU A 51 4.50 -16.48 -0.22
C LEU A 51 5.89 -16.15 -0.79
N THR A 52 6.59 -15.19 -0.19
CA THR A 52 7.88 -14.66 -0.68
C THR A 52 9.09 -15.22 0.07
N LYS A 53 8.88 -16.10 1.05
CA LYS A 53 9.95 -16.76 1.81
C LYS A 53 11.01 -17.35 0.88
N LEU A 54 12.27 -17.08 1.16
CA LEU A 54 13.39 -17.54 0.32
C LEU A 54 13.64 -19.06 0.42
N SER A 55 13.14 -19.70 1.48
CA SER A 55 13.30 -21.15 1.72
C SER A 55 12.40 -22.02 0.84
N ALA A 56 11.25 -21.50 0.40
CA ALA A 56 10.33 -22.17 -0.52
C ALA A 56 9.48 -21.10 -1.23
N PRO A 57 10.08 -20.38 -2.20
CA PRO A 57 9.44 -19.25 -2.84
C PRO A 57 8.28 -19.72 -3.72
N ILE A 58 7.08 -19.21 -3.44
CA ILE A 58 5.90 -19.39 -4.29
C ILE A 58 5.80 -18.22 -5.27
N VAL A 59 6.03 -17.00 -4.77
CA VAL A 59 6.08 -15.78 -5.57
C VAL A 59 7.54 -15.37 -5.76
N ILE A 60 7.97 -15.31 -7.03
CA ILE A 60 9.36 -15.03 -7.41
C ILE A 60 9.43 -13.63 -8.02
N TYR A 61 10.16 -12.74 -7.36
CA TYR A 61 10.44 -11.39 -7.85
C TYR A 61 11.76 -11.38 -8.64
N ASP A 62 11.78 -10.71 -9.79
CA ASP A 62 13.00 -10.47 -10.55
C ASP A 62 13.93 -9.53 -9.77
N PRO A 63 15.15 -9.97 -9.37
CA PRO A 63 16.12 -9.16 -8.64
C PRO A 63 16.46 -7.82 -9.29
N ALA A 64 16.33 -7.70 -10.62
CA ALA A 64 16.63 -6.48 -11.36
C ALA A 64 15.54 -5.40 -11.24
N GLN A 65 14.36 -5.73 -10.69
CA GLN A 65 13.15 -4.89 -10.72
C GLN A 65 12.78 -4.28 -9.37
N HIS A 66 13.38 -4.71 -8.26
CA HIS A 66 13.08 -4.24 -6.90
C HIS A 66 14.36 -3.81 -6.17
N ALA A 67 14.24 -3.01 -5.10
CA ALA A 67 15.37 -2.43 -4.38
C ALA A 67 16.21 -3.48 -3.60
N GLY A 68 15.77 -4.74 -3.57
CA GLY A 68 16.40 -5.82 -2.82
C GLY A 68 16.19 -5.74 -1.31
N ILE A 69 15.47 -4.73 -0.81
CA ILE A 69 15.15 -4.59 0.61
C ILE A 69 13.94 -5.47 0.92
N ARG A 70 14.14 -6.42 1.83
CA ARG A 70 13.11 -7.37 2.24
C ARG A 70 12.91 -7.38 3.74
N PHE A 71 11.69 -7.10 4.19
CA PHE A 71 11.34 -7.02 5.62
C PHE A 71 9.81 -7.10 5.78
N PRO A 72 9.26 -7.72 6.83
CA PRO A 72 9.92 -8.42 7.95
C PRO A 72 10.29 -9.89 7.68
N TRP A 73 9.66 -10.54 6.70
CA TRP A 73 9.80 -11.97 6.45
C TRP A 73 10.08 -12.25 4.96
N ASP A 74 11.18 -11.71 4.44
CA ASP A 74 11.56 -11.79 3.02
C ASP A 74 10.61 -11.08 2.03
N ILE A 75 9.73 -10.21 2.51
CA ILE A 75 8.75 -9.46 1.72
C ILE A 75 9.40 -8.23 1.11
N PRO A 76 9.32 -8.01 -0.22
CA PRO A 76 9.75 -6.75 -0.82
C PRO A 76 9.02 -5.57 -0.16
N VAL A 77 9.77 -4.58 0.33
CA VAL A 77 9.18 -3.41 1.03
C VAL A 77 8.22 -2.62 0.13
N GLU A 78 8.41 -2.72 -1.18
CA GLU A 78 7.52 -2.14 -2.19
C GLU A 78 6.08 -2.66 -2.09
N ASP A 79 5.86 -3.91 -1.66
CA ASP A 79 4.51 -4.49 -1.55
C ASP A 79 3.66 -3.74 -0.52
N PHE A 80 4.28 -3.25 0.57
CA PHE A 80 3.61 -2.39 1.55
C PHE A 80 3.29 -1.02 0.98
N GLY A 81 4.20 -0.46 0.20
CA GLY A 81 4.01 0.84 -0.45
C GLY A 81 2.90 0.82 -1.49
N PHE A 82 2.86 -0.23 -2.30
CA PHE A 82 1.81 -0.45 -3.29
C PHE A 82 0.46 -0.72 -2.62
N GLY A 83 0.43 -1.59 -1.60
CA GLY A 83 -0.76 -1.84 -0.79
C GLY A 83 -1.30 -0.56 -0.15
N PHE A 84 -0.43 0.26 0.44
CA PHE A 84 -0.79 1.59 0.96
C PHE A 84 -1.47 2.46 -0.10
N ALA A 85 -0.85 2.59 -1.28
CA ALA A 85 -1.36 3.44 -2.35
C ALA A 85 -2.76 2.99 -2.81
N MET A 86 -2.92 1.70 -3.06
CA MET A 86 -4.18 1.12 -3.53
C MET A 86 -5.30 1.26 -2.50
N LEU A 87 -5.05 0.88 -1.25
CA LEU A 87 -6.06 0.92 -0.19
C LEU A 87 -6.48 2.34 0.13
N THR A 88 -5.50 3.25 0.22
CA THR A 88 -5.77 4.66 0.48
C THR A 88 -6.62 5.27 -0.62
N LEU A 89 -6.27 5.05 -1.89
CA LEU A 89 -7.06 5.54 -3.01
C LEU A 89 -8.50 5.00 -2.96
N THR A 90 -8.65 3.70 -2.68
CA THR A 90 -9.96 3.05 -2.57
C THR A 90 -10.82 3.68 -1.48
N ILE A 91 -10.27 3.88 -0.28
CA ILE A 91 -10.97 4.50 0.85
C ILE A 91 -11.33 5.97 0.53
N VAL A 92 -10.39 6.72 -0.06
CA VAL A 92 -10.62 8.12 -0.44
C VAL A 92 -11.75 8.23 -1.47
N CYS A 93 -11.74 7.39 -2.51
CA CYS A 93 -12.82 7.32 -3.50
C CYS A 93 -14.15 6.95 -2.85
N TRP A 94 -14.16 5.97 -1.94
CA TRP A 94 -15.36 5.57 -1.21
C TRP A 94 -15.97 6.74 -0.42
N ILE A 95 -15.17 7.43 0.39
CA ILE A 95 -15.62 8.57 1.19
C ILE A 95 -16.12 9.72 0.29
N ARG A 96 -15.50 9.90 -0.88
CA ARG A 96 -15.87 10.93 -1.85
C ARG A 96 -17.19 10.66 -2.56
N LEU A 97 -17.46 9.39 -2.84
CA LEU A 97 -18.66 8.96 -3.55
C LEU A 97 -19.84 8.69 -2.62
N ASP A 98 -19.63 8.77 -1.30
CA ASP A 98 -20.66 8.51 -0.28
C ASP A 98 -21.88 9.43 -0.47
N PRO A 99 -23.04 8.88 -0.88
CA PRO A 99 -24.26 9.65 -1.12
C PRO A 99 -24.83 10.28 0.16
N GLU A 100 -24.55 9.69 1.33
CA GLU A 100 -25.06 10.21 2.60
C GLU A 100 -24.39 11.53 2.99
N ARG A 101 -23.18 11.77 2.47
CA ARG A 101 -22.43 13.02 2.69
C ARG A 101 -22.84 14.16 1.76
N ALA A 102 -23.60 13.85 0.71
CA ALA A 102 -24.12 14.81 -0.26
C ALA A 102 -25.57 15.27 0.03
N ARG A 103 -26.21 14.68 1.04
CA ARG A 103 -27.52 15.08 1.58
C ARG A 103 -27.35 16.03 2.75
#